data_AF-A0A0A1FBX7-F1
#
_entry.id   AF-A0A0A1FBX7-F1
#
_cell.length_a   1.000
_cell.length_b   1.000
_cell.length_c   1.000
_cell.angle_alpha   90.00
_cell.angle_beta   90.00
_cell.angle_gamma   90.00
#
_symmetry.space_group_name_H-M   'P 1'
#
loop_
_entity.id
_entity.type
_entity.pdbx_description
1 polymer ?
#
loop_
_entity_poly.entity_id
_entity_poly.type
_entity_poly.pdbx_seq_one_letter_code
_entity_poly.pdbx_strand_id
1 'polypeptide(L)' 'MKFITLIPATVVAFALGGCVVAPPVAGPVYTAPPGVVYVAPTYAIPGPGYAWAYHPHYGWGWHHPQYGWHRGWR' A
#
# COMPACT_ATOMS: atom_id res chain seq x y z
N MET A 1 -24.30 24.94 36.79
CA MET A 1 -22.83 25.15 36.79
C MET A 1 -22.01 23.89 36.50
N LYS A 2 -22.60 22.76 36.08
CA LYS A 2 -21.88 21.48 35.86
C LYS A 2 -21.52 21.19 34.38
N PHE A 3 -22.17 21.87 33.43
CA PHE A 3 -21.96 21.66 31.99
C PHE A 3 -20.81 22.49 31.40
N ILE A 4 -20.41 23.58 32.06
CA ILE A 4 -19.38 24.52 31.54
C ILE A 4 -17.99 23.87 31.53
N THR A 5 -17.73 22.92 32.44
CA THR A 5 -16.44 22.20 32.52
C THR A 5 -16.30 21.05 31.51
N LEU A 6 -17.40 20.57 30.91
CA LEU A 6 -17.36 19.48 29.93
C LEU A 6 -17.00 19.96 28.51
N ILE A 7 -17.22 21.24 28.23
CA ILE A 7 -16.97 21.87 26.93
C ILE A 7 -15.47 21.91 26.57
N PRO A 8 -14.55 22.38 27.44
CA PRO A 8 -13.13 22.41 27.08
C PRO A 8 -12.54 21.00 26.92
N ALA A 9 -12.98 20.04 27.74
CA ALA A 9 -12.48 18.66 27.69
C ALA A 9 -12.87 17.96 26.37
N THR A 10 -14.08 18.20 25.88
CA THR A 10 -14.54 17.63 24.59
C THR A 10 -13.83 18.26 23.41
N VAL A 11 -13.60 19.57 23.42
CA VAL A 11 -12.85 20.27 22.35
C VAL A 11 -11.40 19.76 22.25
N VAL A 12 -10.72 19.56 23.38
CA VAL A 12 -9.35 19.02 23.39
C VAL A 12 -9.30 17.58 22.86
N ALA A 13 -10.28 16.75 23.19
CA ALA A 13 -10.35 15.37 22.70
C ALA A 13 -10.54 15.30 21.17
N PHE A 14 -11.39 16.17 20.61
CA PHE A 14 -11.58 16.26 19.16
C PHE A 14 -10.35 16.81 18.43
N ALA A 15 -9.64 17.78 19.03
CA ALA A 15 -8.42 18.35 18.43
C ALA A 15 -7.25 17.34 18.39
N LEU A 16 -7.16 16.44 19.36
CA LEU A 16 -6.06 15.46 19.46
C LEU A 16 -6.41 14.09 18.85
N GLY A 17 -7.68 13.77 18.64
CA GLY A 17 -8.14 12.46 18.16
C GLY A 17 -8.12 12.26 16.64
N GLY A 18 -7.81 13.30 15.87
CA GLY A 18 -7.91 13.29 14.40
C GLY A 18 -6.63 12.82 13.69
N CYS A 19 -6.11 11.64 13.99
CA CYS A 19 -5.12 11.04 13.08
C CYS A 19 -5.85 10.53 11.83
N VAL A 20 -5.90 11.36 10.78
CA VAL A 20 -6.35 10.92 9.46
C VAL A 20 -5.30 9.97 8.90
N VAL A 21 -5.57 8.66 8.97
CA VAL A 21 -4.75 7.65 8.28
C VAL A 21 -5.10 7.75 6.80
N ALA A 22 -4.29 8.50 6.05
CA ALA A 22 -4.35 8.45 4.60
C ALA A 22 -3.96 7.03 4.18
N PRO A 23 -4.81 6.28 3.44
CA PRO A 23 -4.36 5.04 2.86
C PRO A 23 -3.17 5.36 1.96
N PRO A 24 -2.06 4.61 2.02
CA PRO A 24 -1.00 4.78 1.05
C PRO A 24 -1.63 4.67 -0.33
N VAL A 25 -1.53 5.74 -1.12
CA VAL A 25 -1.95 5.72 -2.52
C VAL A 25 -1.03 4.70 -3.19
N ALA A 26 -1.50 3.46 -3.28
CA ALA A 26 -0.81 2.37 -3.94
C ALA A 26 -0.93 2.57 -5.47
N GLY A 27 -0.36 3.66 -5.97
CA GLY A 27 0.04 3.71 -7.36
C GLY A 27 1.02 2.55 -7.60
N PRO A 28 1.03 1.94 -8.79
CA PRO A 28 2.04 0.94 -9.10
C PRO A 28 3.40 1.62 -8.92
N VAL A 29 4.13 1.21 -7.89
CA VAL A 29 5.49 1.69 -7.57
C VAL A 29 6.46 1.37 -8.72
N TYR A 30 6.02 0.54 -9.67
CA TYR A 30 6.75 0.12 -10.83
C TYR A 30 6.14 0.64 -12.14
N THR A 31 6.95 1.38 -12.89
CA THR A 31 6.71 1.69 -14.29
C THR A 31 7.12 0.51 -15.17
N ALA A 32 6.30 0.22 -16.18
CA ALA A 32 6.64 -0.80 -17.17
C ALA A 32 7.89 -0.38 -17.96
N PRO A 33 8.81 -1.32 -18.28
CA PRO A 33 9.91 -1.04 -19.20
C PRO A 33 9.40 -0.57 -20.58
N PRO A 34 10.20 0.17 -21.36
CA PRO A 34 9.84 0.57 -22.71
C PRO A 34 9.44 -0.64 -23.57
N GLY A 35 8.30 -0.53 -24.27
CA GLY A 35 7.77 -1.60 -25.12
C GLY A 35 7.04 -2.73 -24.38
N VAL A 36 6.94 -2.67 -23.04
CA VAL A 36 6.16 -3.62 -22.24
C VAL A 36 4.85 -2.97 -21.82
N VAL A 37 3.73 -3.60 -22.15
CA VAL A 37 2.41 -3.18 -21.66
C VAL A 37 2.29 -3.57 -20.20
N TYR A 38 1.84 -2.63 -19.36
CA TYR A 38 1.48 -2.94 -17.98
C TYR A 38 0.26 -3.85 -17.95
N VAL A 39 0.38 -4.98 -17.24
CA VAL A 39 -0.73 -5.89 -16.95
C VAL A 39 -0.99 -5.84 -15.47
N ALA A 40 -2.22 -5.53 -15.05
CA ALA A 40 -2.57 -5.48 -13.63
C ALA A 40 -2.47 -6.86 -12.95
N PRO A 41 -2.26 -6.93 -11.63
CA PRO A 41 -2.25 -8.19 -10.90
C PRO A 41 -3.53 -9.01 -11.13
N THR A 42 -3.36 -10.28 -11.48
CA THR A 42 -4.47 -11.23 -11.67
C THR A 42 -4.79 -12.05 -10.42
N TYR A 43 -4.03 -11.83 -9.33
CA TYR A 43 -4.20 -12.52 -8.06
C TYR A 43 -3.68 -11.66 -6.90
N ALA A 44 -4.10 -12.01 -5.69
CA ALA A 44 -3.77 -11.26 -4.48
C ALA A 44 -2.26 -11.17 -4.22
N ILE A 45 -1.85 -10.09 -3.55
CA ILE A 45 -0.49 -9.92 -3.07
C ILE A 45 -0.13 -11.03 -2.06
N PRO A 46 1.02 -11.74 -2.19
CA PRO A 46 1.36 -12.87 -1.33
C PRO A 46 1.59 -12.47 0.13
N GLY A 47 2.00 -11.22 0.36
CA GLY A 47 2.26 -10.68 1.69
C GLY A 47 2.94 -9.31 1.62
N PRO A 48 3.25 -8.72 2.78
CA PRO A 48 3.98 -7.46 2.86
C PRO A 48 5.33 -7.53 2.13
N GLY A 49 5.73 -6.42 1.49
CA GLY A 49 7.03 -6.29 0.82
C GLY A 49 7.10 -6.82 -0.62
N TYR A 50 6.05 -7.51 -1.09
CA TYR A 50 5.97 -7.88 -2.50
C TYR A 50 5.55 -6.67 -3.36
N ALA A 51 6.23 -6.47 -4.49
CA ALA A 51 5.90 -5.47 -5.47
C ALA A 51 5.50 -6.14 -6.79
N TRP A 52 4.53 -5.56 -7.49
CA TRP A 52 4.16 -6.02 -8.83
C TRP A 52 5.20 -5.53 -9.83
N ALA A 53 5.91 -6.47 -10.46
CA ALA A 53 7.08 -6.17 -11.28
C ALA A 53 7.10 -7.03 -12.56
N TYR A 54 7.84 -6.55 -13.56
CA TYR A 54 8.03 -7.25 -14.82
C TYR A 54 9.27 -8.14 -14.79
N HIS A 55 9.10 -9.42 -15.09
CA HIS A 55 10.16 -10.39 -15.31
C HIS A 55 10.40 -10.60 -16.82
N PRO A 56 11.65 -10.54 -17.32
CA PRO A 56 11.94 -10.68 -18.75
C PRO A 56 11.44 -11.97 -19.40
N HIS A 57 11.43 -13.08 -18.65
CA HIS A 57 11.06 -14.41 -19.18
C HIS A 57 9.62 -14.84 -18.88
N TYR A 58 9.02 -14.32 -17.81
CA TYR A 58 7.70 -14.79 -17.33
C TYR A 58 6.64 -13.69 -17.33
N GLY A 59 7.00 -12.45 -17.64
CA GLY A 59 6.08 -11.32 -17.65
C GLY A 59 5.80 -10.78 -16.24
N TRP A 60 4.58 -10.31 -16.00
CA TRP A 60 4.21 -9.62 -14.76
C TRP A 60 3.95 -10.57 -13.59
N GLY A 61 4.60 -10.32 -12.45
CA GLY A 61 4.48 -11.12 -11.24
C GLY A 61 4.84 -10.37 -9.96
N TRP A 62 4.65 -11.01 -8.81
CA TRP A 62 5.06 -10.46 -7.52
C TRP A 62 6.53 -10.77 -7.25
N HIS A 63 7.32 -9.74 -6.98
CA HIS A 63 8.73 -9.84 -6.60
C HIS A 63 8.95 -9.30 -5.19
N HIS A 64 9.69 -10.05 -4.37
CA HIS A 64 10.15 -9.61 -3.06
C HIS A 64 11.68 -9.45 -3.09
N PRO A 65 12.25 -8.33 -2.61
CA PRO A 65 13.69 -8.09 -2.68
C PRO A 65 14.53 -9.12 -1.94
N GLN A 66 13.98 -9.75 -0.88
CA GLN A 66 14.68 -10.79 -0.10
C GLN A 66 14.30 -12.22 -0.48
N TYR A 67 13.10 -12.47 -1.02
CA TYR A 67 12.59 -13.82 -1.28
C TYR A 67 12.51 -14.15 -2.78
N GLY A 68 12.79 -13.17 -3.65
CA GLY A 68 12.71 -13.29 -5.09
C GLY A 68 11.28 -13.30 -5.60
N TRP A 69 11.07 -13.97 -6.74
CA TRP A 69 9.78 -14.01 -7.40
C TRP A 69 8.83 -15.04 -6.81
N HIS A 70 7.57 -14.64 -6.68
CA HIS A 70 6.49 -15.54 -6.30
C HIS A 70 6.20 -16.57 -7.40
N ARG A 71 5.62 -17.72 -7.04
CA ARG A 71 5.37 -18.88 -7.93
C ARG A 71 6.62 -19.55 -8.51
N GLY A 72 7.77 -19.40 -7.86
CA GLY A 72 8.98 -20.15 -8.20
C GLY A 72 9.66 -19.71 -9.50
N TRP A 73 9.38 -18.49 -9.96
CA TRP A 73 10.08 -17.90 -11.10
C TRP A 73 11.54 -17.62 -10.72
N ARG A 74 12.47 -17.93 -11.62
CA ARG A 74 13.92 -17.76 -11.44
C ARG A 74 14.54 -17.14 -12.68
#